data_AF-A0A529ZNW4-F1
#
_entry.id   AF-A0A529ZNW4-F1
#
_cell.length_a   1.000
_cell.length_b   1.000
_cell.length_c   1.000
_cell.angle_alpha   90.00
_cell.angle_beta   90.00
_cell.angle_gamma   90.00
#
_symmetry.space_group_name_H-M   'P 1'
#
loop_
_entity.id
_entity.type
_entity.pdbx_description
1 polymer ?
#
loop_
_entity_poly.entity_id
_entity_poly.type
_entity_poly.pdbx_seq_one_letter_code
_entity_poly.pdbx_strand_id
1 'polypeptide(L)'
;CSAGLTICSDVFHHPDGRARFDEPRALGALAVDMETSALYRIAAQFGARALSLLTVVDHIATGELTDYAERQALFTDMTRLALEVAAES
;
A
#
# COMPACT_ATOMS: atom_id res chain seq x y z
N CYS A 1 -6.03 2.91 -12.19
CA CYS A 1 -5.75 1.96 -11.10
C CYS A 1 -4.55 1.13 -11.52
N SER A 2 -3.56 0.93 -10.65
CA SER A 2 -2.35 0.14 -10.92
C SER A 2 -2.31 -1.08 -10.02
N ALA A 3 -1.75 -2.20 -10.49
CA ALA A 3 -1.53 -3.41 -9.70
C ALA A 3 -0.05 -3.82 -9.82
N GLY A 4 0.58 -4.16 -8.70
CA GLY A 4 1.99 -4.51 -8.69
C GLY A 4 2.53 -4.76 -7.28
N LEU A 5 3.86 -4.84 -7.20
CA LEU A 5 4.58 -5.10 -5.96
C LEU A 5 4.44 -3.92 -4.99
N THR A 6 4.16 -4.21 -3.73
CA THR A 6 4.35 -3.28 -2.60
C THR A 6 5.47 -3.79 -1.71
N ILE A 7 6.05 -2.90 -0.92
CA ILE A 7 7.06 -3.23 0.08
C ILE A 7 6.47 -2.98 1.46
N CYS A 8 6.60 -3.95 2.35
CA CYS A 8 6.17 -3.84 3.72
C CYS A 8 7.38 -3.48 4.60
N SER A 9 7.30 -2.40 5.35
CA SER A 9 8.38 -1.93 6.22
C SER A 9 7.92 -1.79 7.66
N ASP A 10 8.65 -2.38 8.60
CA ASP A 10 8.36 -2.22 10.04
C ASP A 10 8.74 -0.83 10.58
N VAL A 11 9.69 -0.15 9.95
CA VAL A 11 10.26 1.12 10.44
C VAL A 11 9.80 2.28 9.57
N PHE A 12 8.96 3.17 10.09
CA PHE A 12 8.53 4.37 9.37
C PHE A 12 9.67 5.39 9.24
N HIS A 13 10.38 5.69 10.34
CA HIS A 13 11.52 6.61 10.39
C HIS A 13 12.84 5.84 10.47
N HIS A 14 13.41 5.48 9.31
CA HIS A 14 14.64 4.70 9.21
C HIS A 14 15.90 5.62 9.14
N PRO A 15 17.04 5.26 9.76
CA PRO A 15 18.27 6.07 9.71
C PRO A 15 18.79 6.30 8.28
N ASP A 16 18.68 5.30 7.40
CA ASP A 16 19.07 5.43 5.98
C ASP A 16 18.08 6.28 5.14
N GLY A 17 17.03 6.80 5.76
CA GLY A 17 16.06 7.69 5.13
C GLY A 17 15.40 7.08 3.89
N ARG A 18 15.38 7.85 2.79
CA ARG A 18 14.71 7.48 1.54
C ARG A 18 15.53 6.50 0.69
N ALA A 19 16.86 6.45 0.84
CA ALA A 19 17.75 5.64 0.01
C ALA A 19 17.47 4.13 0.12
N ARG A 20 16.93 3.67 1.26
CA ARG A 20 16.54 2.28 1.47
C ARG A 20 15.47 1.76 0.49
N PHE A 21 14.78 2.66 -0.21
CA PHE A 21 13.76 2.31 -1.18
C PHE A 21 14.27 2.22 -2.62
N ASP A 22 15.56 2.51 -2.88
CA ASP A 22 16.13 2.50 -4.22
C ASP A 22 16.14 1.10 -4.85
N GLU A 23 16.59 0.08 -4.11
CA GLU A 23 16.56 -1.32 -4.56
C GLU A 23 15.12 -1.82 -4.78
N PRO A 24 14.18 -1.67 -3.82
CA PRO A 24 12.81 -2.07 -4.05
C PRO A 24 12.14 -1.37 -5.24
N ARG A 25 12.43 -0.08 -5.45
CA ARG A 25 11.96 0.67 -6.61
C ARG A 25 12.54 0.11 -7.91
N ALA A 26 13.82 -0.29 -7.92
CA ALA A 26 14.44 -0.95 -9.07
C ALA A 26 13.81 -2.33 -9.38
N LEU A 27 13.29 -3.02 -8.36
CA LEU A 27 12.52 -4.26 -8.50
C LEU A 27 11.05 -4.04 -8.94
N GLY A 28 10.64 -2.78 -9.15
CA GLY A 28 9.30 -2.43 -9.62
C GLY A 28 8.26 -2.23 -8.51
N ALA A 29 8.69 -2.00 -7.27
CA ALA A 29 7.77 -1.63 -6.19
C ALA A 29 7.03 -0.31 -6.52
N LEU A 30 5.71 -0.33 -6.36
CA LEU A 30 4.83 0.80 -6.63
C LEU A 30 4.63 1.69 -5.38
N ALA A 31 4.60 1.07 -4.21
CA ALA A 31 4.30 1.72 -2.94
C ALA A 31 4.95 0.99 -1.76
N VAL A 32 5.00 1.67 -0.62
CA VAL A 32 5.37 1.08 0.67
C VAL A 32 4.16 1.13 1.61
N ASP A 33 3.97 0.08 2.40
CA ASP A 33 3.02 -0.01 3.49
C ASP A 33 3.67 -0.72 4.69
N MET A 34 2.88 -1.07 5.72
CA MET A 34 3.41 -1.71 6.93
C MET A 34 2.65 -2.99 7.31
N GLU A 35 1.71 -3.48 6.49
CA GLU A 35 0.78 -4.55 6.88
C GLU A 35 0.63 -5.68 5.84
N THR A 36 0.77 -5.40 4.54
CA THR A 36 0.39 -6.32 3.45
C THR A 36 1.12 -7.66 3.52
N SER A 37 2.41 -7.64 3.87
CA SER A 37 3.20 -8.88 3.96
C SER A 37 2.66 -9.83 5.05
N ALA A 38 2.28 -9.29 6.22
CA ALA A 38 1.72 -10.05 7.31
C ALA A 38 0.31 -10.56 6.97
N LEU A 39 -0.53 -9.70 6.38
CA LEU A 39 -1.88 -10.06 5.94
C LEU A 39 -1.84 -11.27 4.99
N TYR A 40 -1.00 -11.22 3.96
CA TYR A 40 -0.90 -12.30 2.98
C TYR A 40 -0.28 -13.56 3.58
N ARG A 41 0.70 -13.42 4.48
CA ARG A 41 1.29 -14.58 5.17
C ARG A 41 0.29 -15.31 6.05
N ILE A 42 -0.53 -14.57 6.79
CA ILE A 42 -1.59 -15.11 7.67
C ILE A 42 -2.68 -15.76 6.81
N ALA A 43 -3.15 -15.08 5.76
CA ALA A 43 -4.18 -15.63 4.89
C ALA A 43 -3.74 -16.96 4.25
N ALA A 44 -2.51 -17.00 3.72
CA ALA A 44 -1.93 -18.23 3.17
C ALA A 44 -1.79 -19.35 4.22
N GLN A 45 -1.42 -19.01 5.46
CA GLN A 45 -1.30 -19.99 6.56
C GLN A 45 -2.63 -20.67 6.89
N PHE A 46 -3.75 -19.95 6.81
CA PHE A 46 -5.07 -20.44 7.19
C PHE A 46 -5.96 -20.79 5.99
N GLY A 47 -5.43 -20.75 4.76
CA GLY A 47 -6.21 -21.01 3.55
C GLY A 47 -7.31 -19.98 3.28
N ALA A 48 -7.16 -18.76 3.80
CA ALA A 48 -8.07 -17.66 3.57
C ALA A 48 -7.67 -16.85 2.31
N ARG A 49 -8.60 -16.05 1.81
CA ARG A 49 -8.34 -15.06 0.74
C ARG A 49 -8.01 -13.71 1.37
N ALA A 50 -7.09 -12.99 0.74
CA ALA A 50 -6.74 -11.63 1.15
C ALA A 50 -6.40 -10.76 -0.06
N LEU A 51 -6.63 -9.46 0.08
CA LEU A 51 -6.30 -8.43 -0.89
C LEU A 51 -5.97 -7.13 -0.13
N SER A 52 -4.86 -6.49 -0.47
CA SER A 52 -4.55 -5.13 -0.04
C SER A 52 -4.89 -4.13 -1.14
N LEU A 53 -5.71 -3.13 -0.80
CA LEU A 53 -5.99 -1.96 -1.63
C LEU A 53 -5.40 -0.74 -0.94
N LEU A 54 -4.61 0.05 -1.66
CA LEU A 54 -3.86 1.17 -1.08
C LEU A 54 -4.20 2.46 -1.81
N THR A 55 -4.52 3.51 -1.04
CA THR A 55 -4.61 4.88 -1.54
C THR A 55 -3.27 5.56 -1.31
N VAL A 56 -2.61 6.01 -2.38
CA VAL A 56 -1.36 6.77 -2.29
C VAL A 56 -1.70 8.22 -1.93
N VAL A 57 -1.24 8.69 -0.77
CA VAL A 57 -1.50 10.04 -0.25
C VAL A 57 -0.23 10.89 -0.07
N ASP A 58 0.91 10.30 -0.38
CA ASP A 58 2.21 10.94 -0.35
C ASP A 58 3.17 10.24 -1.31
N HIS A 59 4.19 10.98 -1.75
CA HIS A 59 5.20 10.47 -2.65
C HIS A 59 6.57 10.54 -1.98
N ILE A 60 7.12 9.40 -1.59
CA ILE A 60 8.38 9.34 -0.85
C ILE A 60 9.57 9.90 -1.66
N ALA A 61 9.66 9.74 -2.98
CA ALA A 61 10.83 10.33 -3.68
C ALA A 61 10.79 11.87 -3.76
N THR A 62 9.62 12.47 -3.98
CA THR A 62 9.47 13.94 -4.17
C THR A 62 9.15 14.68 -2.87
N GLY A 63 8.62 13.99 -1.86
CA GLY A 63 8.12 14.59 -0.63
C GLY A 63 6.74 15.25 -0.76
N GLU A 64 6.07 15.06 -1.89
CA GLU A 64 4.71 15.57 -2.10
C GLU A 64 3.72 14.93 -1.12
N LEU A 65 2.84 15.74 -0.56
CA LEU A 65 1.77 15.32 0.35
C LEU A 65 0.44 15.77 -0.25
N THR A 66 -0.52 14.86 -0.34
CA THR A 66 -1.88 15.18 -0.77
C THR A 66 -2.60 16.00 0.31
N ASP A 67 -3.45 16.95 -0.08
CA ASP A 67 -4.25 17.72 0.87
C ASP A 67 -5.31 16.85 1.56
N TYR A 68 -5.73 17.23 2.76
CA TYR A 68 -6.68 16.46 3.56
C TYR A 68 -8.02 16.24 2.85
N ALA A 69 -8.54 17.25 2.17
CA ALA A 69 -9.81 17.14 1.44
C ALA A 69 -9.73 16.15 0.27
N GLU A 70 -8.60 16.15 -0.45
CA GLU A 70 -8.34 15.23 -1.56
C GLU A 70 -8.19 13.78 -1.07
N ARG A 71 -7.55 13.57 0.09
CA ARG A 71 -7.43 12.23 0.71
C ARG A 71 -8.79 11.59 0.99
N GLN A 72 -9.75 12.37 1.49
CA GLN A 72 -11.09 11.86 1.81
C GLN A 72 -11.84 11.39 0.56
N ALA A 73 -11.76 12.14 -0.53
CA ALA A 73 -12.38 11.75 -1.79
C ALA A 73 -11.78 10.44 -2.33
N LEU A 74 -10.46 10.34 -2.38
CA LEU A 74 -9.76 9.13 -2.83
C LEU A 74 -10.07 7.90 -1.98
N PHE A 75 -10.15 8.08 -0.65
CA PHE A 75 -10.48 7.01 0.26
C PHE A 75 -11.90 6.46 0.05
N THR A 76 -12.84 7.32 -0.32
CA THR A 76 -14.23 6.92 -0.59
C THR A 76 -14.30 5.95 -1.77
N ASP A 77 -13.58 6.23 -2.85
CA ASP A 77 -13.60 5.39 -4.05
C ASP A 77 -12.90 4.04 -3.82
N MET A 78 -11.76 4.04 -3.11
CA MET A 78 -11.11 2.79 -2.69
C MET A 78 -12.03 1.93 -1.81
N THR A 79 -12.76 2.57 -0.87
CA THR A 79 -13.68 1.86 0.03
C THR A 79 -14.84 1.23 -0.72
N ARG A 80 -15.42 1.94 -1.70
CA ARG A 80 -16.48 1.38 -2.56
C ARG A 80 -15.99 0.15 -3.30
N LEU A 81 -14.82 0.23 -3.94
CA LEU A 81 -14.22 -0.91 -4.64
C LEU A 81 -13.96 -2.09 -3.69
N ALA A 82 -13.44 -1.82 -2.48
CA ALA A 82 -13.21 -2.86 -1.50
C ALA A 82 -14.50 -3.58 -1.09
N LEU A 83 -15.59 -2.84 -0.91
CA LEU A 83 -16.91 -3.40 -0.57
C LEU A 83 -17.51 -4.21 -1.72
N GLU A 84 -17.40 -3.73 -2.96
CA GLU A 84 -17.84 -4.45 -4.15
C GLU A 84 -17.10 -5.79 -4.28
N VAL A 85 -15.76 -5.78 -4.18
CA VAL A 85 -14.95 -6.99 -4.20
C VAL A 85 -15.33 -7.94 -3.07
N ALA A 86 -15.51 -7.44 -1.85
CA ALA A 86 -15.88 -8.26 -0.69
C ALA A 86 -17.28 -8.89 -0.80
N ALA A 87 -18.22 -8.23 -1.49
CA ALA A 87 -19.57 -8.76 -1.69
C ALA A 87 -19.64 -9.81 -2.82
N GLU A 88 -18.79 -9.70 -3.83
CA GLU A 88 -18.76 -10.59 -5.00
C GLU A 88 -17.80 -11.78 -4.86
N SER A 89 -16.94 -11.77 -3.84
CA SER A 89 -15.94 -12.82 -3.64
C SER A 89 -16.46 -13.97 -2.79
#